data_AF-A0A4Q3U264-F1
#
_entry.id   AF-A0A4Q3U264-F1
#
_cell.length_a   1.000
_cell.length_b   1.000
_cell.length_c   1.000
_cell.angle_alpha   90.00
_cell.angle_beta   90.00
_cell.angle_gamma   90.00
#
_symmetry.space_group_name_H-M   'P 1'
#
loop_
_entity.id
_entity.type
_entity.pdbx_description
1 polymer ?
#
loop_
_entity_poly.entity_id
_entity_poly.type
_entity_poly.pdbx_seq_one_letter_code
_entity_poly.pdbx_strand_id
1 'polypeptide(L)'
;MNPFEYKRAGSVAEALREVGGEGAKFLAGGTNLIDLMKYDVEHHDKLVDVTRLPLGKINEIPNGGGLSIGALVRNSDLAADPRIVRDYSVISKALLQGASPQLRNLATTGGNLLQRTRCYYFYDTALPCNKREPGSGCGALEGFNRIHAILGQSDKCIAVHPSDMAVAMRALDATVMVQGPNGTRGIPIAEFHRLAGDTPHIETNLAKNELITAVNVPSSA
;
A
#
# COMPACT_ATOMS: atom_id res chain seq x y z
N MET A 1 -1.19 -18.46 10.14
CA MET A 1 0.07 -17.71 10.41
C MET A 1 1.22 -18.67 10.68
N ASN A 2 2.17 -18.69 9.75
CA ASN A 2 3.41 -19.44 9.86
C ASN A 2 4.39 -18.77 10.85
N PRO A 3 5.35 -19.53 11.42
CA PRO A 3 6.52 -18.95 12.09
C PRO A 3 7.35 -18.10 11.12
N PHE A 4 7.96 -17.02 11.60
CA PHE A 4 8.79 -16.13 10.80
C PHE A 4 9.94 -15.52 11.62
N GLU A 5 11.04 -15.19 10.95
CA GLU A 5 12.10 -14.32 11.48
C GLU A 5 11.61 -12.87 11.53
N TYR A 6 11.98 -12.13 12.57
CA TYR A 6 11.71 -10.71 12.67
C TYR A 6 13.02 -9.93 12.77
N LYS A 7 13.22 -9.00 11.84
CA LYS A 7 14.43 -8.16 11.74
C LYS A 7 14.03 -6.69 11.75
N ARG A 8 14.61 -5.92 12.66
CA ARG A 8 14.51 -4.45 12.63
C ARG A 8 15.62 -3.89 11.76
N ALA A 9 15.27 -3.08 10.77
CA ALA A 9 16.25 -2.38 9.95
C ALA A 9 16.64 -1.03 10.60
N GLY A 10 17.95 -0.73 10.66
CA GLY A 10 18.48 0.54 11.13
C GLY A 10 18.67 1.58 10.02
N SER A 11 18.57 1.18 8.75
CA SER A 11 18.68 2.07 7.59
C SER A 11 17.87 1.54 6.40
N VAL A 12 17.59 2.39 5.42
CA VAL A 12 16.95 1.95 4.16
C VAL A 12 17.82 0.94 3.41
N ALA A 13 19.14 1.14 3.38
CA ALA A 13 20.07 0.20 2.76
C ALA A 13 20.05 -1.17 3.43
N GLU A 14 20.00 -1.22 4.77
CA GLU A 14 19.80 -2.48 5.50
C GLU A 14 18.45 -3.09 5.17
N ALA A 15 17.35 -2.32 5.21
CA ALA A 15 16.01 -2.83 4.90
C ALA A 15 15.95 -3.50 3.52
N LEU A 16 16.52 -2.86 2.49
CA LEU A 16 16.58 -3.38 1.13
C LEU A 16 17.44 -4.65 1.02
N ARG A 17 18.54 -4.73 1.77
CA ARG A 17 19.37 -5.95 1.82
C ARG A 17 18.60 -7.10 2.47
N GLU A 18 17.95 -6.84 3.61
CA GLU A 18 17.22 -7.86 4.38
C GLU A 18 15.95 -8.36 3.66
N VAL A 19 15.29 -7.52 2.85
CA VAL A 19 14.11 -7.93 2.07
C VAL A 19 14.46 -8.69 0.80
N GLY A 20 15.72 -8.64 0.34
CA GLY A 20 16.12 -9.21 -0.94
C GLY A 20 16.04 -10.74 -1.01
N GLY A 21 15.89 -11.42 0.13
CA GLY A 21 15.65 -12.86 0.20
C GLY A 21 14.25 -13.26 -0.28
N GLU A 22 14.09 -14.52 -0.71
CA GLU A 22 12.76 -15.06 -0.96
C GLU A 22 11.93 -15.14 0.32
N GLY A 23 10.62 -14.91 0.23
CA GLY A 23 9.72 -14.96 1.38
C GLY A 23 9.86 -13.82 2.39
N ALA A 24 10.64 -12.76 2.12
CA ALA A 24 10.75 -11.60 2.99
C ALA A 24 9.75 -10.49 2.63
N LYS A 25 9.22 -9.80 3.65
CA LYS A 25 8.29 -8.67 3.47
C LYS A 25 8.57 -7.53 4.44
N PHE A 26 8.39 -6.30 3.98
CA PHE A 26 8.43 -5.14 4.86
C PHE A 26 7.23 -5.09 5.79
N LEU A 27 7.48 -4.77 7.06
CA LEU A 27 6.47 -4.54 8.09
C LEU A 27 6.51 -3.07 8.53
N ALA A 28 5.39 -2.37 8.33
CA ALA A 28 5.16 -1.01 8.82
C ALA A 28 4.13 -1.03 9.97
N GLY A 29 2.97 -0.40 9.79
CA GLY A 29 1.89 -0.39 10.79
C GLY A 29 1.25 -1.75 11.09
N GLY A 30 1.47 -2.76 10.24
CA GLY A 30 0.94 -4.12 10.42
C GLY A 30 -0.57 -4.29 10.24
N THR A 31 -1.33 -3.20 10.07
CA THR A 31 -2.80 -3.20 10.07
C THR A 31 -3.46 -3.95 8.91
N ASN A 32 -2.71 -4.29 7.85
CA ASN A 32 -3.18 -5.19 6.80
C ASN A 32 -2.30 -6.44 6.66
N LEU A 33 -0.97 -6.32 6.70
CA LEU A 33 -0.09 -7.48 6.56
C LEU A 33 -0.31 -8.54 7.65
N ILE A 34 -0.37 -8.13 8.92
CA ILE A 34 -0.57 -9.07 10.03
C ILE A 34 -1.96 -9.70 9.99
N ASP A 35 -2.96 -8.96 9.51
CA ASP A 35 -4.32 -9.46 9.26
C ASP A 35 -4.29 -10.59 8.21
N LEU A 36 -3.71 -10.34 7.05
CA LEU A 36 -3.59 -11.33 5.97
C LEU A 36 -2.81 -12.57 6.39
N MET A 37 -1.76 -12.42 7.20
CA MET A 37 -1.01 -13.57 7.76
C MET A 37 -1.83 -14.38 8.77
N LYS A 38 -2.75 -13.75 9.52
CA LYS A 38 -3.66 -14.47 10.43
C LYS A 38 -4.72 -15.26 9.68
N TYR A 39 -5.24 -14.69 8.59
CA TYR A 39 -6.15 -15.36 7.66
C TYR A 39 -5.46 -16.38 6.74
N ASP A 40 -4.15 -16.57 6.88
CA ASP A 40 -3.36 -17.51 6.08
C ASP A 40 -3.35 -17.19 4.57
N VAL A 41 -3.62 -15.92 4.23
CA VAL A 41 -3.60 -15.40 2.85
C VAL A 41 -2.19 -15.01 2.41
N GLU A 42 -1.36 -14.55 3.35
CA GLU A 42 0.05 -14.27 3.10
C GLU A 42 0.94 -15.08 4.04
N HIS A 43 1.97 -15.69 3.46
CA HIS A 43 2.99 -16.45 4.17
C HIS A 43 4.35 -15.83 3.85
N HIS A 44 5.07 -15.44 4.89
CA HIS A 44 6.41 -14.84 4.79
C HIS A 44 7.31 -15.46 5.85
N ASP A 45 8.51 -15.87 5.46
CA ASP A 45 9.49 -16.46 6.38
C ASP A 45 10.25 -15.39 7.16
N LYS A 46 10.22 -14.14 6.69
CA LYS A 46 10.90 -13.01 7.33
C LYS A 46 10.10 -11.71 7.21
N LEU A 47 9.93 -11.03 8.33
CA LEU A 47 9.40 -9.67 8.40
C LEU A 47 10.50 -8.67 8.73
N VAL A 48 10.68 -7.69 7.84
CA VAL A 48 11.65 -6.59 8.00
C VAL A 48 10.91 -5.36 8.48
N ASP A 49 11.01 -5.07 9.77
CA ASP A 49 10.41 -3.89 10.39
C ASP A 49 11.14 -2.62 9.96
N VAL A 50 10.39 -1.75 9.28
CA VAL A 50 10.86 -0.45 8.77
C VAL A 50 10.42 0.72 9.63
N THR A 51 9.62 0.52 10.69
CA THR A 51 8.96 1.59 11.46
C THR A 51 9.90 2.58 12.14
N ARG A 52 11.19 2.23 12.29
CA ARG A 52 12.23 3.10 12.89
C ARG A 52 13.06 3.86 11.87
N LEU A 53 12.85 3.64 10.58
CA LEU A 53 13.55 4.38 9.54
C LEU A 53 13.09 5.85 9.56
N PRO A 54 13.98 6.79 9.18
CA PRO A 54 13.68 8.23 9.21
C PRO A 54 12.77 8.67 8.03
N LEU A 55 11.71 7.92 7.76
CA LEU A 55 10.74 8.14 6.66
C LEU A 55 9.38 8.64 7.19
N GLY A 56 9.34 9.17 8.41
CA GLY A 56 8.12 9.61 9.10
C GLY A 56 7.87 11.13 9.07
N LYS A 57 8.49 11.86 8.13
CA LYS A 57 8.38 13.33 8.05
C LYS A 57 7.62 13.77 6.80
N ILE A 58 7.00 14.95 6.87
CA ILE A 58 6.42 15.66 5.74
C ILE A 58 7.28 16.90 5.47
N ASN A 59 7.95 16.94 4.33
CA ASN A 59 8.86 18.01 3.93
C ASN A 59 8.30 18.80 2.75
N GLU A 60 8.67 20.07 2.64
CA GLU A 60 8.41 20.84 1.43
C GLU A 60 9.37 20.42 0.30
N ILE A 61 8.85 20.37 -0.92
CA ILE A 61 9.67 20.19 -2.11
C ILE A 61 10.18 21.58 -2.53
N PRO A 62 11.49 21.74 -2.82
CA PRO A 62 12.06 23.04 -3.21
C PRO A 62 11.32 23.72 -4.38
N ASN A 63 11.45 25.04 -4.46
CA ASN A 63 10.89 25.87 -5.54
C ASN A 63 9.36 25.77 -5.66
N GLY A 64 8.64 25.53 -4.56
CA GLY A 64 7.19 25.43 -4.55
C GLY A 64 6.67 24.14 -5.19
N GLY A 65 7.47 23.07 -5.22
CA GLY A 65 7.11 21.79 -5.83
C GLY A 65 6.09 20.94 -5.06
N GLY A 66 5.46 21.50 -4.02
CA GLY A 66 4.48 20.81 -3.18
C GLY A 66 5.08 20.15 -1.94
N LEU A 67 4.55 18.99 -1.54
CA LEU A 67 4.94 18.27 -0.33
C LEU A 67 5.48 16.87 -0.64
N SER A 68 6.53 16.47 0.06
CA SER A 68 7.02 15.10 0.12
C SER A 68 6.56 14.46 1.44
N ILE A 69 5.61 13.55 1.36
CA ILE A 69 5.02 12.83 2.48
C ILE A 69 5.77 11.52 2.69
N GLY A 70 6.53 11.40 3.76
CA GLY A 70 7.28 10.19 4.07
C GLY A 70 6.40 8.94 4.18
N ALA A 71 6.93 7.79 3.75
CA ALA A 71 6.20 6.52 3.70
C ALA A 71 5.73 6.01 5.08
N LEU A 72 6.37 6.44 6.16
CA LEU A 72 6.08 6.05 7.54
C LEU A 72 5.32 7.11 8.33
N VAL A 73 4.91 8.21 7.70
CA VAL A 73 3.97 9.15 8.32
C VAL A 73 2.69 8.38 8.66
N ARG A 74 2.21 8.52 9.90
CA ARG A 74 0.97 7.84 10.32
C ARG A 74 -0.22 8.51 9.65
N ASN A 75 -1.24 7.71 9.32
CA ASN A 75 -2.45 8.22 8.69
C ASN A 75 -3.11 9.33 9.54
N SER A 76 -3.14 9.19 10.87
CA SER A 76 -3.68 10.22 11.77
C SER A 76 -2.86 11.51 11.73
N ASP A 77 -1.53 11.41 11.77
CA ASP A 77 -0.63 12.57 11.73
C ASP A 77 -0.74 13.29 10.39
N LEU A 78 -0.80 12.53 9.30
CA LEU A 78 -0.99 13.08 7.95
C LEU A 78 -2.33 13.82 7.83
N ALA A 79 -3.41 13.24 8.37
CA ALA A 79 -4.73 13.86 8.33
C ALA A 79 -4.83 15.13 9.18
N ALA A 80 -3.99 15.27 10.20
CA ALA A 80 -3.97 16.39 11.13
C ALA A 80 -2.90 17.46 10.81
N ASP A 81 -1.97 17.20 9.89
CA ASP A 81 -0.93 18.18 9.51
C ASP A 81 -1.60 19.46 8.97
N PRO A 82 -1.31 20.65 9.55
CA PRO A 82 -1.98 21.90 9.16
C PRO A 82 -1.86 22.24 7.68
N ARG A 83 -0.75 21.88 7.02
CA ARG A 83 -0.54 22.11 5.59
C ARG A 83 -1.43 21.18 4.76
N ILE A 84 -1.59 19.93 5.19
CA ILE A 84 -2.50 18.98 4.53
C ILE A 84 -3.94 19.42 4.70
N VAL A 85 -4.35 19.85 5.90
CA VAL A 85 -5.71 20.34 6.15
C VAL A 85 -6.02 21.58 5.31
N ARG A 86 -5.06 22.52 5.20
CA ARG A 86 -5.25 23.79 4.49
C ARG A 86 -5.16 23.63 2.97
N ASP A 87 -4.09 23.01 2.47
CA ASP A 87 -3.73 23.06 1.04
C ASP A 87 -4.11 21.78 0.29
N TYR A 88 -4.25 20.66 0.99
CA TYR A 88 -4.52 19.32 0.42
C TYR A 88 -5.72 18.64 1.12
N SER A 89 -6.77 19.42 1.41
CA SER A 89 -7.86 18.99 2.30
C SER A 89 -8.53 17.67 1.90
N VAL A 90 -8.51 17.30 0.62
CA VAL A 90 -9.02 16.01 0.12
C VAL A 90 -8.27 14.81 0.71
N ILE A 91 -6.96 14.93 0.97
CA ILE A 91 -6.16 13.88 1.63
C ILE A 91 -6.64 13.70 3.07
N SER A 92 -6.77 14.80 3.83
CA SER A 92 -7.24 14.76 5.23
C SER A 92 -8.65 14.15 5.32
N LYS A 93 -9.58 14.62 4.47
CA LYS A 93 -10.96 14.10 4.43
C LYS A 93 -10.99 12.61 4.09
N ALA A 94 -10.26 12.16 3.07
CA ALA A 94 -10.21 10.75 2.69
C ALA A 94 -9.67 9.87 3.83
N LEU A 95 -8.62 10.32 4.51
CA LEU A 95 -8.08 9.60 5.66
C LEU A 95 -9.06 9.51 6.82
N LEU A 96 -9.77 10.60 7.15
CA LEU A 96 -10.68 10.63 8.31
C LEU A 96 -11.95 9.79 8.10
N GLN A 97 -12.39 9.57 6.86
CA GLN A 97 -13.52 8.70 6.53
C GLN A 97 -13.17 7.21 6.51
N GLY A 98 -11.88 6.87 6.32
CA GLY A 98 -11.41 5.49 6.28
C GLY A 98 -11.03 4.95 7.66
N ALA A 99 -11.42 3.70 7.95
CA ALA A 99 -11.05 2.93 9.14
C ALA A 99 -11.41 3.60 10.49
N SER A 100 -10.81 3.13 11.59
CA SER A 100 -10.98 3.68 12.95
C SER A 100 -9.77 4.53 13.36
N PRO A 101 -9.90 5.41 14.38
CA PRO A 101 -8.76 6.15 14.94
C PRO A 101 -7.58 5.25 15.33
N GLN A 102 -7.85 4.09 15.95
CA GLN A 102 -6.83 3.13 16.36
C GLN A 102 -6.03 2.59 15.16
N LEU A 103 -6.74 2.25 14.08
CA LEU A 103 -6.10 1.79 12.84
C LEU A 103 -5.30 2.91 12.18
N ARG A 104 -5.81 4.16 12.17
CA ARG A 104 -5.11 5.31 11.58
C ARG A 104 -3.86 5.72 12.37
N ASN A 105 -3.84 5.50 13.68
CA ASN A 105 -2.65 5.75 14.51
C ASN A 105 -1.51 4.76 14.19
N LEU A 106 -1.82 3.58 13.64
CA LEU A 106 -0.82 2.58 13.27
C LEU A 106 -0.52 2.58 11.76
N ALA A 107 -1.53 2.73 10.92
CA ALA A 107 -1.40 2.75 9.48
C ALA A 107 -0.46 3.88 9.02
N THR A 108 0.32 3.59 7.98
CA THR A 108 1.34 4.47 7.42
C THR A 108 1.03 4.78 5.97
N THR A 109 1.49 5.92 5.44
CA THR A 109 1.29 6.30 4.01
C THR A 109 1.64 5.17 3.03
N GLY A 110 2.84 4.58 3.13
CA GLY A 110 3.26 3.50 2.23
C GLY A 110 2.42 2.24 2.39
N GLY A 111 2.14 1.84 3.63
CA GLY A 111 1.27 0.68 3.93
C GLY A 111 -0.18 0.86 3.47
N ASN A 112 -0.71 2.09 3.49
CA ASN A 112 -2.06 2.39 3.04
C ASN A 112 -2.21 2.22 1.51
N LEU A 113 -1.19 2.65 0.74
CA LEU A 113 -1.14 2.44 -0.71
C LEU A 113 -1.02 0.96 -1.10
N LEU A 114 -0.47 0.13 -0.22
CA LEU A 114 -0.23 -1.31 -0.44
C LEU A 114 -1.26 -2.21 0.23
N GLN A 115 -2.35 -1.66 0.77
CA GLN A 115 -3.38 -2.48 1.37
C GLN A 115 -4.12 -3.30 0.30
N ARG A 116 -4.41 -4.56 0.61
CA ARG A 116 -5.04 -5.47 -0.34
C ARG A 116 -6.56 -5.41 -0.27
N THR A 117 -7.20 -5.98 -1.29
CA THR A 117 -8.65 -6.01 -1.45
C THR A 117 -9.39 -6.62 -0.27
N ARG A 118 -10.66 -6.24 -0.07
CA ARG A 118 -11.57 -6.80 0.96
C ARG A 118 -12.53 -7.86 0.41
N CYS A 119 -12.26 -8.39 -0.79
CA CYS A 119 -13.02 -9.47 -1.40
C CYS A 119 -13.10 -10.68 -0.44
N TYR A 120 -14.32 -11.17 -0.17
CA TYR A 120 -14.54 -12.29 0.75
C TYR A 120 -13.84 -13.58 0.27
N TYR A 121 -13.89 -13.85 -1.03
CA TYR A 121 -13.22 -15.00 -1.68
C TYR A 121 -11.70 -14.92 -1.65
N PHE A 122 -11.15 -13.71 -1.57
CA PHE A 122 -9.71 -13.51 -1.40
C PHE A 122 -9.26 -13.85 0.02
N TYR A 123 -10.07 -13.46 1.02
CA TYR A 123 -9.80 -13.69 2.44
C TYR A 123 -10.04 -15.13 2.90
N ASP A 124 -11.04 -15.82 2.34
CA ASP A 124 -11.28 -17.23 2.62
C ASP A 124 -10.41 -18.11 1.71
N THR A 125 -9.44 -18.79 2.32
CA THR A 125 -8.46 -19.61 1.59
C THR A 125 -9.05 -20.89 1.00
N ALA A 126 -10.24 -21.31 1.43
CA ALA A 126 -10.95 -22.45 0.87
C ALA A 126 -11.69 -22.14 -0.44
N LEU A 127 -11.84 -20.86 -0.81
CA LEU A 127 -12.59 -20.42 -1.98
C LEU A 127 -11.70 -20.09 -3.19
N PRO A 128 -12.14 -20.31 -4.44
CA PRO A 128 -11.34 -20.05 -5.64
C PRO A 128 -11.01 -18.55 -5.82
N CYS A 129 -9.73 -18.22 -6.03
CA CYS A 129 -9.26 -16.84 -6.17
C CYS A 129 -7.95 -16.69 -6.98
N ASN A 130 -8.05 -16.30 -8.25
CA ASN A 130 -6.92 -16.04 -9.15
C ASN A 130 -5.89 -15.02 -8.61
N LYS A 131 -6.33 -14.10 -7.73
CA LYS A 131 -5.46 -13.09 -7.09
C LYS A 131 -4.57 -13.69 -6.01
N ARG A 132 -4.98 -14.81 -5.39
CA ARG A 132 -4.20 -15.56 -4.41
C ARG A 132 -3.44 -16.71 -5.07
N GLU A 133 -4.13 -17.50 -5.89
CA GLU A 133 -3.58 -18.64 -6.61
C GLU A 133 -3.96 -18.55 -8.10
N PRO A 134 -3.03 -18.16 -8.98
CA PRO A 134 -3.31 -17.99 -10.40
C PRO A 134 -3.88 -19.26 -11.04
N GLY A 135 -5.01 -19.14 -11.75
CA GLY A 135 -5.67 -20.26 -12.42
C GLY A 135 -6.74 -20.97 -11.59
N SER A 136 -6.86 -20.68 -10.29
CA SER A 136 -7.88 -21.27 -9.42
C SER A 136 -9.31 -20.78 -9.70
N GLY A 137 -9.48 -19.74 -10.51
CA GLY A 137 -10.78 -19.13 -10.83
C GLY A 137 -11.12 -17.93 -9.95
N CYS A 138 -12.24 -17.26 -10.22
CA CYS A 138 -12.72 -16.14 -9.42
C CYS A 138 -14.11 -16.44 -8.88
N GLY A 139 -14.20 -16.85 -7.61
CA GLY A 139 -15.48 -17.15 -6.97
C GLY A 139 -16.42 -15.96 -6.85
N ALA A 140 -15.91 -14.73 -7.00
CA ALA A 140 -16.71 -13.52 -6.92
C ALA A 140 -17.52 -13.25 -8.20
N LEU A 141 -17.10 -13.71 -9.39
CA LEU A 141 -17.76 -13.34 -10.66
C LEU A 141 -19.26 -13.67 -10.67
N GLU A 142 -19.57 -14.95 -10.44
CA GLU A 142 -20.95 -15.48 -10.37
C GLU A 142 -21.44 -15.66 -8.92
N GLY A 143 -20.67 -15.13 -7.97
CA GLY A 143 -20.93 -15.24 -6.54
C GLY A 143 -21.48 -13.95 -5.92
N PHE A 144 -21.19 -13.74 -4.63
CA PHE A 144 -21.56 -12.52 -3.94
C PHE A 144 -20.65 -11.36 -4.35
N ASN A 145 -21.08 -10.60 -5.36
CA ASN A 145 -20.30 -9.53 -5.97
C ASN A 145 -20.68 -8.10 -5.55
N ARG A 146 -21.54 -7.91 -4.55
CA ARG A 146 -22.09 -6.58 -4.16
C ARG A 146 -21.03 -5.49 -3.93
N ILE A 147 -19.85 -5.82 -3.42
CA ILE A 147 -18.76 -4.87 -3.11
C ILE A 147 -17.65 -4.81 -4.17
N HIS A 148 -17.87 -5.43 -5.33
CA HIS A 148 -16.84 -5.61 -6.36
C HIS A 148 -16.89 -4.55 -7.45
N ALA A 149 -15.86 -4.53 -8.28
CA ALA A 149 -15.62 -3.49 -9.25
C ALA A 149 -16.61 -3.57 -10.42
N ILE A 150 -17.18 -2.43 -10.79
CA ILE A 150 -17.97 -2.25 -12.01
C ILE A 150 -17.14 -1.68 -13.18
N LEU A 151 -15.93 -1.18 -12.91
CA LEU A 151 -15.01 -0.60 -13.88
C LEU A 151 -13.61 -1.20 -13.69
N GLY A 152 -12.85 -1.33 -14.78
CA GLY A 152 -11.45 -1.80 -14.73
C GLY A 152 -11.27 -3.26 -14.27
N GLN A 153 -12.35 -4.04 -14.28
CA GLN A 153 -12.35 -5.46 -13.97
C GLN A 153 -11.89 -6.33 -15.15
N SER A 154 -11.63 -7.62 -14.89
CA SER A 154 -11.44 -8.65 -15.93
C SER A 154 -12.21 -9.92 -15.58
N ASP A 155 -12.28 -10.85 -16.53
CA ASP A 155 -12.77 -12.23 -16.31
C ASP A 155 -11.90 -13.03 -15.32
N LYS A 156 -10.73 -12.50 -14.92
CA LYS A 156 -9.87 -13.13 -13.91
C LYS A 156 -10.10 -12.58 -12.51
N CYS A 157 -10.48 -11.32 -12.37
CA CYS A 157 -10.69 -10.70 -11.05
C CYS A 157 -11.50 -9.42 -11.13
N ILE A 158 -12.46 -9.29 -10.21
CA ILE A 158 -13.34 -8.13 -10.06
C ILE A 158 -13.10 -7.37 -8.75
N ALA A 159 -11.94 -7.55 -8.12
CA ALA A 159 -11.62 -6.95 -6.83
C ALA A 159 -11.41 -5.42 -6.90
N VAL A 160 -11.88 -4.70 -5.88
CA VAL A 160 -11.66 -3.25 -5.70
C VAL A 160 -10.43 -3.01 -4.81
N HIS A 161 -9.66 -1.96 -5.11
CA HIS A 161 -8.66 -1.41 -4.20
C HIS A 161 -9.36 -0.55 -3.13
N PRO A 162 -9.23 -0.86 -1.82
CA PRO A 162 -10.14 -0.31 -0.81
C PRO A 162 -9.68 1.00 -0.18
N SER A 163 -8.59 1.62 -0.65
CA SER A 163 -8.02 2.81 -0.01
C SER A 163 -8.72 4.10 -0.44
N ASP A 164 -9.32 4.80 0.52
CA ASP A 164 -9.78 6.19 0.33
C ASP A 164 -8.61 7.14 0.04
N MET A 165 -7.48 6.95 0.74
CA MET A 165 -6.29 7.81 0.59
C MET A 165 -5.70 7.70 -0.82
N ALA A 166 -5.65 6.50 -1.41
CA ALA A 166 -5.13 6.32 -2.76
C ALA A 166 -5.96 7.08 -3.81
N VAL A 167 -7.27 7.20 -3.61
CA VAL A 167 -8.15 8.01 -4.46
C VAL A 167 -7.77 9.49 -4.37
N ALA A 168 -7.58 10.03 -3.16
CA ALA A 168 -7.16 11.42 -2.97
C ALA A 168 -5.78 11.69 -3.58
N MET A 169 -4.81 10.78 -3.35
CA MET A 169 -3.47 10.89 -3.93
C MET A 169 -3.52 10.82 -5.46
N ARG A 170 -4.41 10.00 -6.04
CA ARG A 170 -4.62 9.94 -7.49
C ARG A 170 -5.21 11.23 -8.04
N ALA A 171 -6.19 11.83 -7.37
CA ALA A 171 -6.82 13.07 -7.80
C ALA A 171 -5.84 14.26 -7.79
N LEU A 172 -4.77 14.19 -6.99
CA LEU A 172 -3.73 15.21 -6.88
C LEU A 172 -2.48 14.89 -7.70
N ASP A 173 -2.54 13.92 -8.62
CA ASP A 173 -1.42 13.49 -9.47
C ASP A 173 -0.13 13.20 -8.68
N ALA A 174 -0.27 12.56 -7.52
CA ALA A 174 0.86 12.22 -6.67
C ALA A 174 1.86 11.28 -7.38
N THR A 175 3.12 11.33 -6.95
CA THR A 175 4.19 10.44 -7.39
C THR A 175 4.71 9.62 -6.22
N VAL A 176 4.68 8.29 -6.35
CA VAL A 176 5.22 7.36 -5.35
C VAL A 176 6.72 7.27 -5.53
N MET A 177 7.48 7.73 -4.54
CA MET A 177 8.93 7.67 -4.54
C MET A 177 9.39 6.35 -3.93
N VAL A 178 10.23 5.62 -4.67
CA VAL A 178 10.70 4.30 -4.29
C VAL A 178 12.21 4.23 -4.37
N GLN A 179 12.81 3.47 -3.46
CA GLN A 179 14.23 3.15 -3.47
C GLN A 179 14.40 1.64 -3.61
N GLY A 180 15.25 1.22 -4.53
CA GLY A 180 15.62 -0.17 -4.76
C GLY A 180 17.13 -0.33 -4.89
N PRO A 181 17.60 -1.54 -5.26
CA PRO A 181 19.04 -1.81 -5.43
C PRO A 181 19.69 -0.95 -6.53
N ASN A 182 18.91 -0.50 -7.51
CA ASN A 182 19.39 0.31 -8.64
C ASN A 182 19.26 1.83 -8.41
N GLY A 183 18.93 2.26 -7.18
CA GLY A 183 18.76 3.66 -6.83
C GLY A 183 17.31 4.06 -6.57
N THR A 184 17.00 5.34 -6.75
CA THR A 184 15.69 5.94 -6.47
C THR A 184 14.96 6.27 -7.77
N ARG A 185 13.65 6.04 -7.81
CA ARG A 185 12.78 6.48 -8.92
C ARG A 185 11.42 6.94 -8.41
N GLY A 186 10.71 7.70 -9.24
CA GLY A 186 9.32 8.06 -9.04
C GLY A 186 8.40 7.20 -9.92
N ILE A 187 7.22 6.85 -9.40
CA ILE A 187 6.16 6.18 -10.14
C ILE A 187 4.93 7.09 -10.05
N PRO A 188 4.43 7.66 -11.16
CA PRO A 188 3.16 8.38 -11.14
C PRO A 188 2.09 7.48 -10.54
N ILE A 189 1.26 7.98 -9.62
CA ILE A 189 0.27 7.13 -8.95
C ILE A 189 -0.78 6.56 -9.93
N ALA A 190 -1.00 7.24 -11.05
CA ALA A 190 -1.79 6.75 -12.18
C ALA A 190 -1.26 5.44 -12.79
N GLU A 191 0.04 5.17 -12.61
CA GLU A 191 0.75 3.99 -13.09
C GLU A 191 1.17 3.06 -11.94
N PHE A 192 0.85 3.40 -10.69
CA PHE A 192 1.32 2.63 -9.55
C PHE A 192 0.53 1.32 -9.36
N HIS A 193 -0.80 1.42 -9.28
CA HIS A 193 -1.70 0.26 -9.19
C HIS A 193 -2.02 -0.28 -10.58
N ARG A 194 -2.01 -1.61 -10.73
CA ARG A 194 -2.27 -2.28 -12.01
C ARG A 194 -3.74 -2.70 -12.12
N LEU A 195 -4.29 -2.61 -13.33
CA LEU A 195 -5.54 -3.31 -13.64
C LEU A 195 -5.33 -4.83 -13.53
N ALA A 196 -6.39 -5.55 -13.16
CA ALA A 196 -6.31 -7.00 -12.94
C ALA A 196 -5.79 -7.76 -14.17
N GLY A 197 -6.36 -7.49 -15.36
CA GLY A 197 -6.02 -8.19 -16.60
C GLY A 197 -6.00 -9.71 -16.40
N ASP A 198 -4.97 -10.36 -16.94
CA ASP A 198 -4.72 -11.80 -16.77
C ASP A 198 -3.88 -12.13 -15.53
N THR A 199 -3.30 -11.13 -14.86
CA THR A 199 -2.34 -11.32 -13.76
C THR A 199 -2.78 -10.62 -12.47
N PRO A 200 -3.98 -10.94 -11.92
CA PRO A 200 -4.52 -10.22 -10.77
C PRO A 200 -3.73 -10.38 -9.47
N HIS A 201 -2.78 -11.32 -9.42
CA HIS A 201 -1.82 -11.47 -8.33
C HIS A 201 -0.71 -10.40 -8.34
N ILE A 202 -0.53 -9.67 -9.45
CA ILE A 202 0.43 -8.56 -9.61
C ILE A 202 -0.33 -7.23 -9.50
N GLU A 203 -0.28 -6.60 -8.32
CA GLU A 203 -1.17 -5.48 -7.98
C GLU A 203 -0.56 -4.10 -8.22
N THR A 204 0.77 -4.00 -8.25
CA THR A 204 1.49 -2.72 -8.38
C THR A 204 2.69 -2.84 -9.32
N ASN A 205 3.21 -1.71 -9.77
CA ASN A 205 4.46 -1.60 -10.53
C ASN A 205 5.71 -1.42 -9.64
N LEU A 206 5.64 -1.87 -8.38
CA LEU A 206 6.81 -2.05 -7.52
C LEU A 206 7.57 -3.32 -7.91
N ALA A 207 8.89 -3.21 -7.99
CA ALA A 207 9.73 -4.40 -8.02
C ALA A 207 9.80 -5.06 -6.63
N LYS A 208 10.08 -6.36 -6.60
CA LYS A 208 10.13 -7.18 -5.36
C LYS A 208 11.05 -6.58 -4.27
N ASN A 209 12.12 -5.89 -4.69
CA ASN A 209 13.14 -5.33 -3.79
C ASN A 209 13.11 -3.78 -3.75
N GLU A 210 11.92 -3.18 -3.84
CA GLU A 210 11.74 -1.74 -3.70
C GLU A 210 10.99 -1.38 -2.42
N LEU A 211 11.45 -0.31 -1.77
CA LEU A 211 10.81 0.30 -0.61
C LEU A 211 10.22 1.66 -1.03
N ILE A 212 8.94 1.88 -0.76
CA ILE A 212 8.36 3.22 -0.85
C ILE A 212 9.01 4.08 0.24
N THR A 213 9.61 5.20 -0.15
CA THR A 213 10.27 6.14 0.77
C THR A 213 9.42 7.38 1.04
N ALA A 214 8.66 7.83 0.06
CA ALA A 214 7.76 8.97 0.16
C ALA A 214 6.66 8.93 -0.92
N VAL A 215 5.67 9.81 -0.77
CA VAL A 215 4.70 10.18 -1.79
C VAL A 215 4.79 11.69 -1.98
N ASN A 216 5.19 12.12 -3.17
CA ASN A 216 5.25 13.52 -3.53
C ASN A 216 3.91 13.96 -4.09
N VAL A 217 3.37 15.06 -3.55
CA VAL A 217 2.14 15.69 -4.01
C VAL A 217 2.52 17.07 -4.53
N PRO A 218 2.26 17.40 -5.80
CA PRO A 218 2.60 18.70 -6.38
C PRO A 218 1.84 19.82 -5.66
N SER A 219 2.34 21.05 -5.76
CA SER A 219 1.59 22.22 -5.25
C SER A 219 0.23 22.33 -5.93
N SER A 220 -0.79 22.66 -5.16
CA SER A 220 -2.06 23.12 -5.72
C SER A 220 -1.81 24.48 -6.39
N ALA A 221 -2.20 24.58 -7.66
CA ALA A 221 -2.21 25.84 -8.41
C ALA A 221 -3.25 26.81 -7.85
#